data_AF-A0AA39FDV9-F1
#
_entry.id   AF-A0AA39FDV9-F1
#
_cell.length_a   1.000
_cell.length_b   1.000
_cell.length_c   1.000
_cell.angle_alpha   90.00
_cell.angle_beta   90.00
_cell.angle_gamma   90.00
#
_symmetry.space_group_name_H-M   'P 1'
#
loop_
_entity.id
_entity.type
_entity.pdbx_description
1 polymer ?
#
loop_
_entity_poly.entity_id
_entity_poly.type
_entity_poly.pdbx_seq_one_letter_code
_entity_poly.pdbx_strand_id
1 'polypeptide(L)'
;MTLELRNLKRKRSNECLFCEKTGNLVKEPQPQSFITIEKAADRRKDDVSEKIKNNAEFTTMECTWHRGCMASYVSEEKIKRRETALKLQEDASSSNVEANDSDVAGSSKNIRESLSRPSEIDKQKKCLICGKLTRKKDKKLLLCSELSAAQNIFVTAHVKQDHVFTQISTCKQPEDLFAIEVRYHKHCYRDYLRLPRNSERPAGRPTCQIPPEILLGAFEKLYHKPIVSVLEISDDDGERVVKIMNEN
;
A
#
# COMPACT_ATOMS: atom_id res chain seq x y z
N MET A 1 21.11 -45.18 -31.34
CA MET A 1 20.82 -43.73 -31.40
C MET A 1 21.18 -43.12 -30.05
N THR A 2 22.39 -42.58 -29.96
CA THR A 2 22.92 -41.89 -28.78
C THR A 2 22.25 -40.54 -28.65
N LEU A 3 21.42 -40.37 -27.62
CA LEU A 3 20.81 -39.09 -27.26
C LEU A 3 21.91 -38.16 -26.72
N GLU A 4 22.36 -37.25 -27.58
CA GLU A 4 23.17 -36.10 -27.17
C GLU A 4 22.36 -35.23 -26.19
N LEU A 5 22.60 -35.43 -24.90
CA LEU A 5 22.25 -34.46 -23.86
C LEU A 5 23.12 -33.22 -24.08
N ARG A 6 22.64 -32.33 -24.95
CA ARG A 6 23.20 -30.99 -25.11
C ARG A 6 23.15 -30.30 -23.76
N ASN A 7 24.34 -30.10 -23.19
CA ASN A 7 24.63 -29.15 -22.13
C ASN A 7 24.24 -27.73 -22.59
N LEU A 8 22.95 -27.41 -22.62
CA LEU A 8 22.53 -26.02 -22.49
C LEU A 8 22.84 -25.65 -21.05
N LYS A 9 23.96 -24.95 -20.85
CA LYS A 9 24.16 -24.08 -19.67
C LYS A 9 23.00 -23.08 -19.67
N ARG A 10 21.87 -23.46 -19.09
CA ARG A 10 20.73 -22.58 -18.88
C ARG A 10 21.21 -21.46 -17.97
N LYS A 11 21.04 -20.22 -18.43
CA LYS A 11 21.46 -19.05 -17.67
C LYS A 11 20.55 -18.96 -16.46
N ARG A 12 21.11 -19.09 -15.26
CA ARG A 12 20.42 -18.72 -14.02
C ARG A 12 19.98 -17.26 -14.12
N SER A 13 18.80 -16.95 -13.58
CA SER A 13 18.32 -15.57 -13.51
C SER A 13 19.25 -14.75 -12.60
N ASN A 14 19.67 -13.58 -13.08
CA ASN A 14 20.52 -12.65 -12.34
C ASN A 14 19.70 -11.70 -11.44
N GLU A 15 18.41 -11.95 -11.30
CA GLU A 15 17.45 -11.09 -10.61
C GLU A 15 16.71 -11.86 -9.53
N CYS A 16 16.42 -11.19 -8.42
CA CYS A 16 15.67 -11.77 -7.32
C CYS A 16 14.20 -12.03 -7.69
N LEU A 17 13.74 -13.27 -7.52
CA LEU A 17 12.34 -13.69 -7.74
C LEU A 17 11.29 -12.76 -7.10
N PHE A 18 11.59 -12.18 -5.94
CA PHE A 18 10.64 -11.40 -5.15
C PHE A 18 10.66 -9.90 -5.43
N CYS A 19 11.80 -9.36 -5.86
CA CYS A 19 11.98 -7.90 -5.96
C CYS A 19 12.58 -7.44 -7.29
N GLU A 20 12.91 -8.35 -8.20
CA GLU A 20 13.42 -8.10 -9.55
C GLU A 20 14.71 -7.26 -9.56
N LYS A 21 15.44 -7.25 -8.44
CA LYS A 21 16.73 -6.57 -8.30
C LYS A 21 17.85 -7.59 -8.36
N THR A 22 18.93 -7.18 -9.01
CA THR A 22 20.22 -7.87 -8.95
C THR A 22 20.90 -7.62 -7.59
N GLY A 23 21.95 -8.38 -7.26
CA GLY A 23 22.76 -8.12 -6.07
C GLY A 23 23.23 -9.38 -5.35
N ASN A 24 23.18 -9.36 -4.02
CA ASN A 24 23.62 -10.44 -3.12
C ASN A 24 22.61 -11.60 -3.10
N LEU A 25 22.47 -12.24 -4.25
CA LEU A 25 21.57 -13.35 -4.49
C LEU A 25 22.14 -14.66 -3.93
N VAL A 26 21.24 -15.52 -3.46
CA VAL A 26 21.59 -16.89 -3.09
C VAL A 26 21.96 -17.64 -4.36
N LYS A 27 23.25 -17.99 -4.49
CA LYS A 27 23.80 -18.65 -5.68
C LYS A 27 23.44 -20.14 -5.76
N GLU A 28 23.26 -20.78 -4.61
CA GLU A 28 22.94 -22.22 -4.48
C GLU A 28 21.79 -22.39 -3.48
N PRO A 29 20.55 -22.22 -3.95
CA PRO A 29 19.39 -22.42 -3.10
C PRO A 29 19.22 -23.90 -2.73
N GLN A 30 18.88 -24.15 -1.47
CA GLN A 30 18.62 -25.50 -0.96
C GLN A 30 17.25 -25.99 -1.45
N PRO A 31 17.08 -27.29 -1.76
CA PRO A 31 15.78 -27.84 -2.17
C PRO A 31 14.64 -27.51 -1.21
N GLN A 32 14.91 -27.55 0.10
CA GLN A 32 13.96 -27.22 1.14
C GLN A 32 13.44 -25.78 1.06
N SER A 33 14.25 -24.85 0.55
CA SER A 33 13.85 -23.46 0.38
C SER A 33 12.77 -23.31 -0.69
N PHE A 34 12.85 -24.08 -1.79
CA PHE A 34 11.82 -24.07 -2.83
C PHE A 34 10.48 -24.58 -2.31
N ILE A 35 10.48 -25.68 -1.56
CA ILE A 35 9.27 -26.24 -0.93
C ILE A 35 8.62 -25.21 0.00
N THR A 36 9.44 -24.47 0.74
CA THR A 36 8.95 -23.43 1.67
C THR A 36 8.35 -22.25 0.91
N ILE A 37 8.98 -21.82 -0.18
CA ILE A 37 8.49 -20.75 -1.05
C ILE A 37 7.18 -21.16 -1.74
N GLU A 38 7.10 -22.39 -2.24
CA GLU A 38 5.90 -22.94 -2.89
C GLU A 38 4.72 -22.99 -1.92
N LYS A 39 4.93 -23.53 -0.71
CA LYS A 39 3.90 -23.52 0.35
C LYS A 39 3.44 -22.11 0.71
N ALA A 40 4.37 -21.16 0.81
CA ALA A 40 4.02 -19.76 1.08
C ALA A 40 3.25 -19.13 -0.10
N ALA A 41 3.62 -19.45 -1.33
CA ALA A 41 2.97 -18.96 -2.54
C ALA A 41 1.52 -19.43 -2.65
N ASP A 42 1.25 -20.71 -2.39
CA ASP A 42 -0.12 -21.25 -2.41
C ASP A 42 -1.05 -20.57 -1.41
N ARG A 43 -0.51 -20.15 -0.26
CA ARG A 43 -1.26 -19.41 0.75
C ARG A 43 -1.48 -17.95 0.38
N ARG A 44 -0.46 -17.28 -0.19
CA ARG A 44 -0.51 -15.83 -0.45
C ARG A 44 -1.38 -15.45 -1.64
N LYS A 45 -1.46 -16.32 -2.67
CA LYS A 45 -2.20 -16.07 -3.92
C LYS A 45 -1.92 -14.66 -4.49
N ASP A 46 -0.63 -14.31 -4.56
CA ASP A 46 -0.14 -13.00 -5.02
C ASP A 46 0.59 -13.08 -6.36
N ASP A 47 1.02 -11.94 -6.90
CA ASP A 47 1.77 -11.87 -8.18
C ASP A 47 3.00 -12.80 -8.19
N VAL A 48 3.66 -12.96 -7.04
CA VAL A 48 4.83 -13.85 -6.92
C VAL A 48 4.38 -15.30 -7.01
N SER A 49 3.25 -15.66 -6.39
CA SER A 49 2.67 -17.00 -6.51
C SER A 49 2.30 -17.35 -7.96
N GLU A 50 1.75 -16.41 -8.72
CA GLU A 50 1.45 -16.62 -10.14
C GLU A 50 2.73 -16.79 -10.96
N LYS A 51 3.74 -15.96 -10.69
CA LYS A 51 5.06 -16.11 -11.31
C LYS A 51 5.65 -17.48 -11.01
N ILE A 52 5.59 -17.95 -9.77
CA ILE A 52 6.11 -19.27 -9.39
C ILE A 52 5.42 -20.38 -10.17
N LYS A 53 4.08 -20.33 -10.29
CA LYS A 53 3.29 -21.34 -11.02
C LYS A 53 3.59 -21.38 -12.51
N ASN A 54 3.84 -20.22 -13.11
CA ASN A 54 4.06 -20.08 -14.54
C ASN A 54 5.54 -20.13 -14.95
N ASN A 55 6.48 -20.10 -13.98
CA ASN A 55 7.90 -20.00 -14.27
C ASN A 55 8.56 -21.38 -14.31
N ALA A 56 8.91 -21.83 -15.52
CA ALA A 56 9.70 -23.03 -15.74
C ALA A 56 11.05 -23.02 -15.00
N GLU A 57 11.65 -21.84 -14.77
CA GLU A 57 12.90 -21.71 -14.00
C GLU A 57 12.73 -22.08 -12.52
N PHE A 58 11.52 -21.91 -11.96
CA PHE A 58 11.24 -22.34 -10.59
C PHE A 58 11.15 -23.86 -10.53
N THR A 59 10.50 -24.48 -11.51
CA THR A 59 10.43 -25.94 -11.67
C THR A 59 11.81 -26.56 -11.88
N THR A 60 12.72 -25.89 -12.58
CA THR A 60 14.11 -26.35 -12.77
C THR A 60 15.05 -25.97 -11.63
N MET A 61 14.54 -25.29 -10.58
CA MET A 61 15.33 -24.82 -9.44
C MET A 61 16.46 -23.84 -9.81
N GLU A 62 16.29 -23.09 -10.90
CA GLU A 62 17.27 -22.15 -11.45
C GLU A 62 17.03 -20.69 -11.03
N CYS A 63 15.98 -20.44 -10.25
CA CYS A 63 15.66 -19.12 -9.70
C CYS A 63 16.63 -18.69 -8.59
N THR A 64 16.86 -17.38 -8.50
CA THR A 64 17.66 -16.77 -7.43
C THR A 64 16.87 -15.76 -6.62
N TRP A 65 17.29 -15.50 -5.38
CA TRP A 65 16.64 -14.54 -4.50
C TRP A 65 17.58 -13.97 -3.43
N HIS A 66 17.21 -12.84 -2.85
CA HIS A 66 17.85 -12.34 -1.63
C HIS A 66 17.33 -13.09 -0.40
N ARG A 67 18.21 -13.37 0.58
CA ARG A 67 17.82 -14.02 1.85
C ARG A 67 16.72 -13.25 2.58
N GLY A 68 16.85 -11.92 2.67
CA GLY A 68 15.85 -11.06 3.32
C GLY A 68 14.51 -11.06 2.59
N CYS A 69 14.52 -11.12 1.26
CA CYS A 69 13.28 -11.21 0.47
C CYS A 69 12.55 -12.54 0.73
N MET A 70 13.27 -13.67 0.70
CA MET A 70 12.70 -14.98 1.02
C MET A 70 12.13 -14.99 2.45
N ALA A 71 12.91 -14.56 3.44
CA ALA A 71 12.49 -14.53 4.84
C ALA A 71 11.22 -13.68 5.05
N SER A 72 11.14 -12.52 4.39
CA SER A 72 9.94 -11.68 4.41
C SER A 72 8.76 -12.34 3.69
N TYR A 73 8.99 -13.06 2.60
CA TYR A 73 7.94 -13.69 1.82
C TYR A 73 7.30 -14.88 2.55
N VAL A 74 8.12 -15.72 3.18
CA VAL A 74 7.69 -16.92 3.91
C VAL A 74 7.29 -16.63 5.36
N SER A 75 7.28 -15.37 5.78
CA SER A 75 6.90 -14.96 7.13
C SER A 75 5.42 -15.29 7.42
N GLU A 76 5.19 -16.18 8.38
CA GLU A 76 3.86 -16.62 8.81
C GLU A 76 2.94 -15.45 9.19
N GLU A 77 3.49 -14.45 9.88
CA GLU A 77 2.73 -13.28 10.30
C GLU A 77 2.21 -12.47 9.10
N LYS A 78 3.06 -12.26 8.09
CA LYS A 78 2.67 -11.55 6.86
C LYS A 78 1.67 -12.35 6.03
N ILE A 79 1.82 -13.67 5.98
CA ILE A 79 0.89 -14.56 5.28
C ILE A 79 -0.49 -14.49 5.95
N LYS A 80 -0.57 -14.65 7.28
CA LYS A 80 -1.83 -14.57 8.03
C LYS A 80 -2.55 -13.24 7.82
N ARG A 81 -1.84 -12.12 7.89
CA ARG A 81 -2.43 -10.79 7.63
C ARG A 81 -3.07 -10.70 6.24
N ARG A 82 -2.40 -11.24 5.21
CA ARG A 82 -2.94 -11.28 3.84
C ARG A 82 -4.15 -12.20 3.71
N GLU A 83 -4.11 -13.39 4.33
CA GLU A 83 -5.24 -14.31 4.36
C GLU A 83 -6.48 -13.67 5.01
N THR A 84 -6.30 -12.92 6.10
CA THR A 84 -7.39 -12.16 6.73
C THR A 84 -7.94 -11.07 5.81
N ALA A 85 -7.07 -10.33 5.10
CA ALA A 85 -7.50 -9.30 4.16
C ALA A 85 -8.33 -9.87 2.99
N LEU A 86 -7.94 -11.02 2.46
CA LEU A 86 -8.69 -11.69 1.38
C LEU A 86 -10.08 -12.15 1.85
N LYS A 87 -10.19 -12.75 3.04
CA LYS A 87 -11.48 -13.17 3.60
C LYS A 87 -12.44 -12.00 3.78
N LEU A 88 -11.95 -10.87 4.31
CA LEU A 88 -12.76 -9.68 4.47
C LEU A 88 -13.25 -9.10 3.13
N GLN A 89 -12.46 -9.25 2.06
CA GLN A 89 -12.86 -8.80 0.72
C GLN A 89 -13.94 -9.70 0.11
N GLU A 90 -13.86 -11.02 0.31
CA GLU A 90 -14.89 -11.98 -0.11
C GLU A 90 -16.22 -11.72 0.63
N ASP A 91 -16.17 -11.48 1.94
CA ASP A 91 -17.35 -11.18 2.77
C ASP A 91 -18.01 -9.85 2.38
N ALA A 92 -17.21 -8.83 2.04
CA ALA A 92 -17.71 -7.53 1.59
C ALA A 92 -18.34 -7.58 0.18
N SER A 93 -17.93 -8.55 -0.64
CA SER A 93 -18.45 -8.71 -2.02
C SER A 93 -19.76 -9.51 -2.06
N SER A 94 -20.10 -10.23 -0.99
CA SER A 94 -21.28 -11.10 -0.92
C SER A 94 -22.55 -10.42 -0.39
N SER A 95 -22.50 -9.15 0.03
CA SER A 95 -23.62 -8.45 0.69
C SER A 95 -24.40 -7.46 -0.18
N ASN A 96 -24.28 -7.53 -1.52
CA ASN A 96 -24.96 -6.59 -2.43
C ASN A 96 -26.00 -7.28 -3.34
N VAL A 97 -27.10 -7.70 -2.71
CA VAL A 97 -28.44 -7.93 -3.27
C VAL A 97 -29.36 -7.47 -2.13
N GLU A 98 -30.19 -6.43 -2.27
CA GLU A 98 -31.30 -6.32 -3.21
C GLU A 98 -31.62 -4.87 -3.62
N ALA A 99 -32.27 -4.79 -4.78
CA ALA A 99 -32.79 -3.60 -5.42
C ALA A 99 -33.96 -2.95 -4.67
N ASN A 100 -34.15 -1.65 -4.87
CA ASN A 100 -35.50 -1.19 -5.17
C ASN A 100 -35.49 -0.03 -6.16
N ASP A 101 -36.41 -0.18 -7.10
CA ASP A 101 -36.64 0.53 -8.34
C ASP A 101 -37.64 1.67 -8.11
N SER A 102 -37.40 2.84 -8.71
CA SER A 102 -38.47 3.83 -8.94
C SER A 102 -38.07 4.75 -10.11
N ASP A 103 -38.76 4.55 -11.22
CA ASP A 103 -38.80 5.38 -12.43
C ASP A 103 -39.11 6.86 -12.16
N VAL A 104 -38.32 7.77 -12.76
CA VAL A 104 -38.83 9.03 -13.33
C VAL A 104 -38.05 9.36 -14.60
N ALA A 105 -38.77 9.39 -15.72
CA ALA A 105 -38.29 9.73 -17.06
C ALA A 105 -37.96 11.22 -17.22
N GLY A 106 -36.86 11.54 -17.92
CA GLY A 106 -36.49 12.92 -18.24
C GLY A 106 -35.24 13.08 -19.11
N SER A 107 -35.38 12.84 -20.41
CA SER A 107 -34.65 13.40 -21.56
C SER A 107 -33.35 14.22 -21.30
N SER A 108 -32.18 13.71 -21.77
CA SER A 108 -31.31 14.40 -22.76
C SER A 108 -29.86 13.87 -22.83
N LYS A 109 -29.46 13.58 -24.09
CA LYS A 109 -28.13 13.76 -24.73
C LYS A 109 -26.90 12.97 -24.21
N ASN A 110 -26.46 12.06 -25.07
CA ASN A 110 -25.07 11.74 -25.44
C ASN A 110 -24.02 11.69 -24.32
N ILE A 111 -23.86 10.53 -23.68
CA ILE A 111 -22.53 9.99 -23.36
C ILE A 111 -22.59 8.47 -23.54
N ARG A 112 -21.95 7.97 -24.60
CA ARG A 112 -21.63 6.54 -24.75
C ARG A 112 -20.47 6.23 -23.81
N GLU A 113 -20.73 6.25 -22.52
CA GLU A 113 -19.85 5.67 -21.52
C GLU A 113 -20.16 4.18 -21.46
N SER A 114 -19.35 3.42 -22.18
CA SER A 114 -19.20 1.99 -21.96
C SER A 114 -18.79 1.80 -20.50
N LEU A 115 -19.79 1.62 -19.62
CA LEU A 115 -19.64 1.15 -18.25
C LEU A 115 -19.18 -0.31 -18.27
N SER A 116 -17.95 -0.53 -18.72
CA SER A 116 -17.19 -1.67 -18.23
C SER A 116 -16.89 -1.37 -16.78
N ARG A 117 -17.61 -2.02 -15.85
CA ARG A 117 -17.18 -2.13 -14.45
C ARG A 117 -15.68 -2.46 -14.49
N PRO A 118 -14.78 -1.58 -14.01
CA PRO A 118 -13.38 -1.94 -13.95
C PRO A 118 -13.30 -3.10 -12.96
N SER A 119 -12.73 -4.22 -13.40
CA SER A 119 -12.46 -5.33 -12.51
C SER A 119 -11.70 -4.80 -11.28
N GLU A 120 -11.96 -5.35 -10.10
CA GLU A 120 -11.30 -4.99 -8.84
C GLU A 120 -9.76 -5.01 -8.94
N ILE A 121 -9.25 -5.72 -9.92
CA ILE A 121 -7.83 -5.96 -10.22
C ILE A 121 -7.16 -4.71 -10.83
N ASP A 122 -7.89 -3.84 -11.54
CA ASP A 122 -7.31 -2.64 -12.17
C ASP A 122 -7.23 -1.40 -11.24
N LYS A 123 -7.88 -1.45 -10.06
CA LYS A 123 -7.73 -0.41 -9.04
C LYS A 123 -6.36 -0.45 -8.36
N GLN A 124 -5.71 -1.62 -8.35
CA GLN A 124 -4.49 -1.87 -7.57
C GLN A 124 -3.19 -1.31 -8.18
N LYS A 125 -3.23 -0.70 -9.36
CA LYS A 125 -2.01 -0.20 -10.05
C LYS A 125 -1.94 1.32 -10.21
N LYS A 126 -2.82 2.11 -9.59
CA LYS A 126 -2.83 3.57 -9.70
C LYS A 126 -2.13 4.24 -8.51
N CYS A 127 -1.62 5.44 -8.73
CA CYS A 127 -1.14 6.28 -7.63
C CYS A 127 -2.31 6.64 -6.70
N LEU A 128 -2.21 6.30 -5.41
CA LEU A 128 -3.20 6.66 -4.38
C LEU A 128 -3.54 8.16 -4.39
N ILE A 129 -2.52 9.00 -4.58
CA ILE A 129 -2.65 10.46 -4.45
C ILE A 129 -3.27 11.12 -5.69
N CYS A 130 -2.93 10.67 -6.91
CA CYS A 130 -3.38 11.37 -8.12
C CYS A 130 -4.26 10.52 -9.05
N GLY A 131 -4.50 9.26 -8.70
CA GLY A 131 -5.32 8.32 -9.48
C GLY A 131 -4.72 7.89 -10.83
N LYS A 132 -3.49 8.29 -11.16
CA LYS A 132 -2.84 8.01 -12.45
C LYS A 132 -1.83 6.87 -12.35
N LEU A 133 -1.69 6.10 -13.44
CA LEU A 133 -0.68 5.03 -13.58
C LEU A 133 0.73 5.60 -13.81
N THR A 134 0.83 6.66 -14.61
CA THR A 134 2.09 7.33 -14.95
C THR A 134 1.90 8.85 -14.93
N ARG A 135 2.98 9.60 -14.72
CA ARG A 135 3.02 11.07 -14.82
C ARG A 135 4.15 11.49 -15.77
N LYS A 136 4.02 12.63 -16.43
CA LYS A 136 5.05 13.16 -17.37
C LYS A 136 6.47 13.16 -16.78
N LYS A 137 6.61 13.46 -15.48
CA LYS A 137 7.89 13.49 -14.76
C LYS A 137 8.27 12.17 -14.05
N ASP A 138 7.29 11.32 -13.74
CA ASP A 138 7.48 10.09 -12.99
C ASP A 138 6.81 8.93 -13.75
N LYS A 139 7.62 8.11 -14.44
CA LYS A 139 7.13 6.93 -15.16
C LYS A 139 6.91 5.72 -14.25
N LYS A 140 7.43 5.75 -13.02
CA LYS A 140 7.41 4.62 -12.07
C LYS A 140 6.62 4.98 -10.82
N LEU A 141 5.77 4.05 -10.42
CA LEU A 141 5.12 4.06 -9.11
C LEU A 141 6.01 3.39 -8.08
N LEU A 142 6.12 4.00 -6.91
CA LEU A 142 6.77 3.42 -5.74
C LEU A 142 5.72 2.69 -4.91
N LEU A 143 6.03 1.45 -4.53
CA LEU A 143 5.26 0.72 -3.55
C LEU A 143 5.56 1.30 -2.16
N CYS A 144 4.53 1.52 -1.35
CA CYS A 144 4.68 1.88 0.05
C CYS A 144 5.24 0.67 0.79
N SER A 145 6.55 0.65 1.02
CA SER A 145 7.24 -0.43 1.73
C SER A 145 7.82 -0.01 3.09
N GLU A 146 7.82 1.29 3.38
CA GLU A 146 8.38 1.87 4.60
C GLU A 146 7.27 2.33 5.55
N LEU A 147 7.42 2.04 6.85
CA LEU A 147 6.43 2.39 7.88
C LEU A 147 6.30 3.89 8.06
N SER A 148 7.40 4.62 7.98
CA SER A 148 7.40 6.09 8.02
C SER A 148 6.55 6.68 6.89
N ALA A 149 6.67 6.14 5.67
CA ALA A 149 5.88 6.60 4.53
C ALA A 149 4.39 6.29 4.71
N ALA A 150 4.07 5.08 5.20
CA ALA A 150 2.70 4.67 5.49
C ALA A 150 2.07 5.58 6.56
N GLN A 151 2.77 5.80 7.68
CA GLN A 151 2.34 6.70 8.75
C GLN A 151 2.10 8.12 8.25
N ASN A 152 3.04 8.68 7.48
CA ASN A 152 2.91 10.03 6.95
C ASN A 152 1.69 10.17 6.03
N ILE A 153 1.45 9.19 5.15
CA ILE A 153 0.27 9.19 4.27
C ILE A 153 -1.01 9.09 5.09
N PHE A 154 -1.05 8.16 6.04
CA PHE A 154 -2.21 7.91 6.90
C PHE A 154 -2.61 9.16 7.69
N VAL A 155 -1.66 9.75 8.43
CA VAL A 155 -1.89 10.95 9.23
C VAL A 155 -2.28 12.12 8.33
N THR A 156 -1.58 12.35 7.22
CA THR A 156 -1.88 13.47 6.32
C THR A 156 -3.28 13.34 5.72
N ALA A 157 -3.69 12.12 5.34
CA ALA A 157 -5.04 11.86 4.84
C ALA A 157 -6.10 12.13 5.92
N HIS A 158 -5.90 11.68 7.15
CA HIS A 158 -6.82 11.98 8.25
C HIS A 158 -6.93 13.48 8.55
N VAL A 159 -5.85 14.23 8.39
CA VAL A 159 -5.86 15.70 8.55
C VAL A 159 -6.55 16.39 7.38
N LYS A 160 -6.29 15.98 6.13
CA LYS A 160 -6.84 16.62 4.93
C LYS A 160 -8.29 16.22 4.64
N GLN A 161 -8.71 15.02 5.05
CA GLN A 161 -10.02 14.42 4.76
C GLN A 161 -10.42 14.53 3.28
N ASP A 162 -9.46 14.29 2.39
CA ASP A 162 -9.64 14.40 0.94
C ASP A 162 -9.90 13.02 0.29
N HIS A 163 -9.77 12.93 -1.04
CA HIS A 163 -10.04 11.68 -1.74
C HIS A 163 -9.07 10.55 -1.34
N VAL A 164 -7.86 10.88 -0.86
CA VAL A 164 -6.92 9.86 -0.34
C VAL A 164 -7.47 9.27 0.95
N PHE A 165 -8.04 10.11 1.82
CA PHE A 165 -8.72 9.66 3.03
C PHE A 165 -9.87 8.70 2.70
N THR A 166 -10.70 9.03 1.71
CA THR A 166 -11.78 8.14 1.27
C THR A 166 -11.25 6.79 0.75
N GLN A 167 -10.10 6.78 0.07
CA GLN A 167 -9.50 5.55 -0.45
C GLN A 167 -8.90 4.65 0.64
N ILE A 168 -8.45 5.23 1.76
CA ILE A 168 -7.83 4.49 2.86
C ILE A 168 -8.76 4.39 4.08
N SER A 169 -10.03 4.75 3.96
CA SER A 169 -10.96 4.81 5.10
C SER A 169 -11.22 3.46 5.77
N THR A 170 -10.93 2.37 5.07
CA THR A 170 -11.00 1.00 5.58
C THR A 170 -9.76 0.60 6.40
N CYS A 171 -8.65 1.34 6.26
CA CYS A 171 -7.43 1.13 7.05
C CYS A 171 -7.63 1.66 8.47
N LYS A 172 -7.40 0.82 9.47
CA LYS A 172 -7.45 1.22 10.89
C LYS A 172 -6.07 1.65 11.39
N GLN A 173 -5.03 1.09 10.80
CA GLN A 173 -3.64 1.36 11.15
C GLN A 173 -2.80 1.68 9.90
N PRO A 174 -1.69 2.41 10.05
CA PRO A 174 -0.77 2.68 8.95
C PRO A 174 -0.26 1.41 8.25
N GLU A 175 -0.08 0.32 8.99
CA GLU A 175 0.40 -0.97 8.49
C GLU A 175 -0.56 -1.59 7.46
N ASP A 176 -1.85 -1.25 7.52
CA ASP A 176 -2.86 -1.74 6.57
C ASP A 176 -2.58 -1.23 5.16
N LEU A 177 -1.88 -0.09 5.01
CA LEU A 177 -1.45 0.45 3.71
C LEU A 177 -0.49 -0.51 2.97
N PHE A 178 0.23 -1.36 3.71
CA PHE A 178 1.05 -2.41 3.12
C PHE A 178 0.21 -3.57 2.59
N ALA A 179 -0.86 -3.92 3.31
CA ALA A 179 -1.73 -5.03 2.96
C ALA A 179 -2.51 -4.75 1.66
N ILE A 180 -2.91 -3.49 1.46
CA ILE A 180 -3.55 -3.04 0.21
C ILE A 180 -2.55 -2.62 -0.88
N GLU A 181 -1.25 -2.88 -0.68
CA GLU A 181 -0.16 -2.61 -1.62
C GLU A 181 -0.18 -1.18 -2.20
N VAL A 182 -0.36 -0.17 -1.34
CA VAL A 182 -0.44 1.24 -1.78
C VAL A 182 0.73 1.63 -2.65
N ARG A 183 0.44 2.26 -3.80
CA ARG A 183 1.45 2.80 -4.72
C ARG A 183 1.32 4.31 -4.89
N TYR A 184 2.44 5.01 -5.05
CA TYR A 184 2.44 6.45 -5.30
C TYR A 184 3.61 6.91 -6.18
N HIS A 185 3.45 8.05 -6.86
CA HIS A 185 4.58 8.73 -7.49
C HIS A 185 5.40 9.46 -6.43
N LYS A 186 6.73 9.44 -6.55
CA LYS A 186 7.66 10.12 -5.62
C LYS A 186 7.30 11.59 -5.43
N HIS A 187 6.95 12.28 -6.52
CA HIS A 187 6.58 13.68 -6.48
C HIS A 187 5.21 13.91 -5.84
N CYS A 188 4.24 13.04 -6.13
CA CYS A 188 2.91 13.11 -5.52
C CYS A 188 3.01 12.95 -4.00
N TYR A 189 3.79 11.99 -3.50
CA TYR A 189 4.03 11.82 -2.08
C TYR A 189 4.58 13.09 -1.44
N ARG A 190 5.68 13.63 -1.99
CA ARG A 190 6.29 14.84 -1.45
C ARG A 190 5.33 16.04 -1.44
N ASP A 191 4.60 16.24 -2.53
CA ASP A 191 3.66 17.37 -2.63
C ASP A 191 2.43 17.16 -1.73
N TYR A 192 2.00 15.91 -1.56
CA TYR A 192 0.88 15.57 -0.71
C TYR A 192 1.19 15.79 0.78
N LEU A 193 2.41 15.46 1.21
CA LEU A 193 2.87 15.72 2.58
C LEU A 193 3.08 17.21 2.88
N ARG A 194 3.12 18.08 1.86
CA ARG A 194 3.08 19.51 2.11
C ARG A 194 1.68 19.86 2.62
N LEU A 195 1.63 20.36 3.86
CA LEU A 195 0.44 21.03 4.37
C LEU A 195 0.07 22.16 3.40
N PRO A 196 -1.23 22.39 3.15
CA PRO A 196 -1.63 23.45 2.23
C PRO A 196 -1.02 24.76 2.70
N ARG A 197 -0.36 25.48 1.79
CA ARG A 197 -0.09 26.91 2.03
C ARG A 197 -1.46 27.55 2.24
N ASN A 198 -1.57 28.46 3.21
CA ASN A 198 -2.82 29.12 3.60
C ASN A 198 -3.63 29.73 2.43
N SER A 199 -3.05 29.84 1.22
CA SER A 199 -3.63 30.38 0.00
C SER A 199 -4.61 29.48 -0.77
N GLU A 200 -4.72 28.17 -0.49
CA GLU A 200 -5.66 27.27 -1.20
C GLU A 200 -6.89 26.88 -0.36
N ARG A 201 -7.07 27.51 0.81
CA ARG A 201 -8.31 27.31 1.59
C ARG A 201 -9.49 27.90 0.80
N PRO A 202 -10.54 27.12 0.49
CA PRO A 202 -11.78 27.70 0.02
C PRO A 202 -12.26 28.71 1.08
N ALA A 203 -12.45 29.95 0.66
CA ALA A 203 -12.96 31.02 1.51
C ALA A 203 -14.29 30.54 2.12
N GLY A 204 -14.31 30.27 3.43
CA GLY A 204 -15.52 29.88 4.13
C GLY A 204 -15.45 28.63 5.01
N ARG A 205 -14.33 27.89 5.09
CA ARG A 205 -14.18 26.90 6.17
C ARG A 205 -13.73 27.60 7.46
N PRO A 206 -14.39 27.32 8.61
CA PRO A 206 -13.90 27.80 9.91
C PRO A 206 -12.46 27.34 10.07
N THR A 207 -11.63 28.18 10.65
CA THR A 207 -10.26 27.81 11.02
C THR A 207 -10.34 26.49 11.77
N CYS A 208 -9.87 25.40 11.16
CA CYS A 208 -9.62 24.16 11.87
C CYS A 208 -8.43 24.42 12.80
N GLN A 209 -8.67 25.19 13.86
CA GLN A 209 -8.06 24.88 15.13
C GLN A 209 -8.61 23.49 15.43
N ILE A 210 -7.85 22.46 15.05
CA ILE A 210 -8.15 21.12 15.53
C ILE A 210 -8.09 21.27 17.04
N PRO A 211 -9.20 21.10 17.76
CA PRO A 211 -9.20 21.26 19.20
C PRO A 211 -8.07 20.40 19.77
N PRO A 212 -7.20 20.94 20.65
CA PRO A 212 -6.06 20.21 21.20
C PRO A 212 -6.44 18.82 21.72
N GLU A 213 -7.68 18.66 22.19
CA GLU A 213 -8.26 17.41 22.69
C GLU A 213 -8.36 16.32 21.60
N ILE A 214 -8.64 16.69 20.34
CA ILE A 214 -8.69 15.75 19.22
C ILE A 214 -7.28 15.32 18.81
N LEU A 215 -6.33 16.25 18.80
CA LEU A 215 -4.92 15.94 18.56
C LEU A 215 -4.37 15.03 19.66
N LEU A 216 -4.62 15.36 20.93
CA LEU A 216 -4.22 14.55 22.07
C LEU A 216 -4.83 13.15 22.02
N GLY A 217 -6.13 13.04 21.74
CA GLY A 217 -6.79 11.74 21.59
C GLY A 217 -6.27 10.91 20.41
N ALA A 218 -5.81 11.55 19.34
CA ALA A 218 -5.14 10.86 18.24
C ALA A 218 -3.73 10.40 18.61
N PHE A 219 -2.97 11.23 19.34
CA PHE A 219 -1.64 10.88 19.83
C PHE A 219 -1.67 9.75 20.88
N GLU A 220 -2.56 9.81 21.88
CA GLU A 220 -2.69 8.75 22.89
C GLU A 220 -3.02 7.39 22.27
N LYS A 221 -3.89 7.37 21.25
CA LYS A 221 -4.23 6.16 20.49
C LYS A 221 -3.08 5.62 19.65
N LEU A 222 -2.19 6.49 19.17
CA LEU A 222 -1.04 6.11 18.34
C LEU A 222 0.16 5.65 19.16
N TYR A 223 0.35 6.20 20.36
CA TYR A 223 1.56 5.95 21.16
C TYR A 223 1.35 5.05 22.39
N HIS A 224 0.11 4.63 22.67
CA HIS A 224 -0.24 3.79 23.84
C HIS A 224 0.33 4.29 25.18
N LYS A 225 0.66 5.59 25.25
CA LYS A 225 1.16 6.26 26.44
C LYS A 225 0.28 7.49 26.68
N PRO A 226 -0.19 7.70 27.92
CA PRO A 226 -0.95 8.90 28.26
C PRO A 226 -0.06 10.13 28.09
N ILE A 227 -0.56 11.17 27.45
CA ILE A 227 0.13 12.46 27.38
C ILE A 227 -0.22 13.22 28.66
N VAL A 228 0.78 13.43 29.52
CA VAL A 228 0.54 13.91 30.89
C VAL A 228 0.34 15.43 30.94
N SER A 229 0.88 16.20 30.00
CA SER A 229 0.61 17.65 29.92
C SER A 229 1.01 18.27 28.57
N VAL A 230 0.28 19.32 28.19
CA VAL A 230 0.63 20.23 27.11
C VAL A 230 1.02 21.56 27.73
N LEU A 231 2.28 21.97 27.59
CA LEU A 231 2.71 23.31 27.99
C LEU A 231 2.59 24.23 26.77
N GLU A 232 1.72 25.24 26.86
CA GLU A 232 1.72 26.35 25.92
C GLU A 232 2.85 27.32 26.31
N ILE A 233 3.87 27.41 25.47
CA ILE A 233 4.93 28.41 25.61
C ILE A 233 4.63 29.49 24.58
N SER A 234 4.35 30.70 25.06
CA SER A 234 4.26 31.89 24.20
C SER A 234 5.64 32.52 24.15
N ASP A 235 6.24 32.53 22.97
CA ASP A 235 7.43 33.34 22.70
C ASP A 235 6.99 34.79 22.40
N ASP A 236 7.83 35.77 22.75
CA ASP A 236 7.56 37.22 22.62
C ASP A 236 7.25 37.68 21.17
N ASP A 237 7.53 36.85 20.17
CA ASP A 237 7.23 37.10 18.75
C ASP A 237 5.82 36.66 18.32
N GLY A 238 4.98 36.19 19.25
CA GLY A 238 3.58 35.82 18.99
C GLY A 238 3.39 34.47 18.28
N GLU A 239 4.45 33.67 18.15
CA GLU A 239 4.37 32.29 17.65
C GLU A 239 4.09 31.34 18.82
N ARG A 240 2.95 30.63 18.76
CA ARG A 240 2.59 29.62 19.78
C ARG A 240 3.30 28.31 19.48
N VAL A 241 4.23 27.91 20.35
CA VAL A 241 4.94 26.63 20.23
C VAL A 241 4.37 25.65 21.25
N VAL A 242 3.81 24.54 20.74
CA VAL A 242 3.27 23.45 21.57
C VAL A 242 4.38 22.44 21.83
N LYS A 243 4.83 22.33 23.08
CA LYS A 243 5.86 21.35 23.47
C LYS A 243 5.19 20.18 24.18
N ILE A 244 5.25 19.00 23.56
CA ILE A 244 4.71 17.74 24.11
C ILE A 244 5.84 17.05 24.87
N MET A 245 5.65 16.82 26.17
CA MET A 245 6.59 16.08 27.02
C MET A 245 6.06 14.67 27.29
N ASN A 246 6.91 13.66 27.12
CA ASN A 246 6.62 12.27 27.48
C ASN A 246 7.34 11.93 28.79
N GLU A 247 6.69 11.18 29.70
CA GLU A 247 7.38 10.57 30.84
C GLU A 247 8.37 9.49 30.33
N ASN A 248 9.60 9.55 30.83
CA ASN A 248 10.66 8.57 30.57
C ASN A 248 10.29 7.19 31.09
#